data_AF-A0A3B9EK53-F1
#
_entry.id   AF-A0A3B9EK53-F1
#
_cell.length_a   1.000
_cell.length_b   1.000
_cell.length_c   1.000
_cell.angle_alpha   90.00
_cell.angle_beta   90.00
_cell.angle_gamma   90.00
#
_symmetry.space_group_name_H-M   'P 1'
#
loop_
_entity.id
_entity.type
_entity.pdbx_description
1 polymer ?
#
loop_
_entity_poly.entity_id
_entity_poly.type
_entity_poly.pdbx_seq_one_letter_code
_entity_poly.pdbx_strand_id
1 'polypeptide(L)'
;RAALLDFQRTFAATPPGGAKGAVLDGRDVGTVICPGADVKFFITASDEVRATRRHKELQEKDPDVIYARVLEEMRERDARDKSRAVAPLEPAEDAILIDTSGMNADEVFAQALDIISNK
;
A
#
# COMPACT_ATOMS: atom_id res chain seq x y z
N ARG A 1 -16.57 -9.92 -8.62
CA ARG A 1 -15.89 -8.63 -8.35
C ARG A 1 -16.85 -7.57 -7.77
N ALA A 2 -18.05 -7.38 -8.33
CA ALA A 2 -19.01 -6.36 -7.86
C ALA A 2 -19.31 -6.42 -6.35
N ALA A 3 -19.61 -7.60 -5.80
CA ALA A 3 -19.90 -7.75 -4.36
C ALA A 3 -18.72 -7.35 -3.45
N LEU A 4 -17.47 -7.61 -3.87
CA LEU A 4 -16.30 -7.20 -3.09
C LEU A 4 -16.08 -5.69 -3.14
N LEU A 5 -16.26 -5.08 -4.32
CA LEU A 5 -16.16 -3.64 -4.49
C LEU A 5 -17.22 -2.90 -3.66
N ASP A 6 -18.45 -3.43 -3.65
CA ASP A 6 -19.55 -2.91 -2.87
C ASP A 6 -19.28 -3.00 -1.36
N PHE A 7 -18.74 -4.14 -0.91
CA PHE A 7 -18.28 -4.30 0.46
C PHE A 7 -17.19 -3.29 0.84
N GLN A 8 -16.16 -3.11 -0.01
CA GLN A 8 -15.07 -2.18 0.27
C GLN A 8 -15.56 -0.73 0.37
N ARG A 9 -16.47 -0.32 -0.53
CA ARG A 9 -17.08 1.01 -0.51
C ARG A 9 -17.98 1.21 0.70
N THR A 10 -18.77 0.20 1.06
CA THR A 10 -19.62 0.21 2.25
C THR A 10 -18.78 0.31 3.52
N PHE A 11 -17.68 -0.45 3.61
CA PHE A 11 -16.76 -0.39 4.73
C PHE A 11 -16.12 1.01 4.88
N ALA A 12 -15.73 1.63 3.76
CA ALA A 12 -15.18 2.99 3.77
C ALA A 12 -16.22 4.04 4.21
N ALA A 13 -17.46 3.93 3.74
CA ALA A 13 -18.53 4.89 4.03
C ALA A 13 -19.19 4.68 5.40
N THR A 14 -19.23 3.44 5.90
CA THR A 14 -19.93 3.05 7.13
C THR A 14 -19.12 1.99 7.87
N PRO A 15 -17.98 2.37 8.47
CA PRO A 15 -17.13 1.42 9.17
C PRO A 15 -17.83 0.85 10.42
N PRO A 16 -17.57 -0.42 10.76
CA PRO A 16 -18.19 -1.06 11.91
C PRO A 16 -17.71 -0.46 13.24
N GLY A 17 -18.44 -0.76 14.33
CA GLY A 17 -18.01 -0.41 15.69
C GLY A 17 -18.10 1.08 16.05
N GLY A 18 -18.88 1.87 15.30
CA GLY A 18 -19.04 3.31 15.57
C GLY A 18 -17.80 4.13 15.24
N ALA A 19 -16.88 3.60 14.43
CA ALA A 19 -15.71 4.32 13.97
C ALA A 19 -16.12 5.54 13.13
N LYS A 20 -15.33 6.61 13.23
CA LYS A 20 -15.57 7.86 12.50
C LYS A 20 -15.05 7.84 11.05
N GLY A 21 -14.25 6.84 10.70
CA GLY A 21 -13.64 6.69 9.38
C GLY A 21 -12.94 5.34 9.24
N ALA A 22 -12.38 5.08 8.07
CA ALA A 22 -11.72 3.83 7.73
C ALA A 22 -10.35 4.08 7.08
N VAL A 23 -9.40 3.17 7.32
CA VAL A 23 -8.12 3.12 6.61
C VAL A 23 -8.14 1.89 5.72
N LEU A 24 -7.92 2.09 4.41
CA LEU A 24 -7.91 1.02 3.42
C LEU A 24 -6.52 0.97 2.78
N ASP A 25 -5.93 -0.23 2.75
CA ASP A 25 -4.69 -0.52 2.03
C ASP A 25 -4.98 -1.43 0.83
N GLY A 26 -4.35 -1.14 -0.30
CA GLY A 26 -4.56 -1.87 -1.54
C GLY A 26 -3.91 -1.18 -2.74
N ARG A 27 -4.10 -1.77 -3.93
CA ARG A 27 -3.45 -1.32 -5.18
C ARG A 27 -4.26 -0.26 -5.92
N ASP A 28 -5.58 -0.33 -5.87
CA ASP A 28 -6.53 0.49 -6.63
C ASP A 28 -7.52 1.24 -5.73
N VAL A 29 -7.16 1.45 -4.46
CA VAL A 29 -8.03 2.10 -3.48
C VAL A 29 -8.32 3.54 -3.86
N GLY A 30 -7.28 4.35 -4.07
CA GLY A 30 -7.42 5.78 -4.37
C GLY A 30 -7.90 6.10 -5.80
N THR A 31 -7.87 5.13 -6.71
CA THR A 31 -8.22 5.30 -8.13
C THR A 31 -9.57 4.67 -8.48
N VAL A 32 -9.91 3.50 -7.93
CA VAL A 32 -11.10 2.73 -8.31
C VAL A 32 -12.10 2.56 -7.17
N ILE A 33 -11.63 2.15 -6.00
CA ILE A 33 -12.52 1.78 -4.88
C ILE A 33 -13.10 3.03 -4.23
N CYS A 34 -12.24 3.94 -3.79
CA CYS A 34 -12.53 5.17 -3.06
C CYS A 34 -11.85 6.39 -3.74
N PRO A 35 -12.24 6.76 -4.98
CA PRO A 35 -11.68 7.92 -5.66
C PRO A 35 -11.99 9.26 -4.96
N GLY A 36 -12.97 9.30 -4.06
CA GLY A 36 -13.30 10.46 -3.23
C GLY A 36 -12.75 10.41 -1.81
N ALA A 37 -11.75 9.56 -1.51
CA ALA A 37 -11.17 9.48 -0.18
C ALA A 37 -10.55 10.83 0.26
N ASP A 38 -10.73 11.20 1.54
CA ASP A 38 -10.26 12.48 2.08
C ASP A 38 -8.75 12.65 1.98
N VAL A 39 -7.99 11.56 2.19
CA VAL A 39 -6.53 11.51 2.07
C VAL A 39 -6.14 10.23 1.35
N LYS A 40 -5.22 10.35 0.38
CA LYS A 40 -4.68 9.23 -0.39
C LYS A 40 -3.16 9.25 -0.29
N PHE A 41 -2.60 8.13 0.12
CA PHE A 41 -1.15 7.93 0.13
C PHE A 41 -0.75 6.94 -0.95
N PHE A 42 0.32 7.25 -1.66
CA PHE A 42 1.04 6.28 -2.46
C PHE A 42 2.36 5.97 -1.77
N ILE A 43 2.40 4.85 -1.05
CA ILE A 43 3.58 4.42 -0.31
C ILE A 43 4.53 3.68 -1.26
N THR A 44 5.78 4.12 -1.32
CA THR A 44 6.81 3.49 -2.15
C THR A 44 8.11 3.27 -1.37
N ALA A 45 8.99 2.48 -1.97
CA ALA A 45 10.38 2.31 -1.57
C ALA A 45 11.13 1.59 -2.69
N SER A 46 12.47 1.72 -2.71
CA SER A 46 13.30 0.97 -3.65
C SER A 46 13.09 -0.54 -3.52
N ASP A 47 13.27 -1.25 -4.63
CA ASP A 47 13.12 -2.71 -4.69
C ASP A 47 14.05 -3.40 -3.69
N GLU A 48 15.28 -2.89 -3.56
CA GLU A 48 16.30 -3.41 -2.66
C GLU A 48 15.88 -3.27 -1.20
N VAL A 49 15.33 -2.12 -0.80
CA VAL A 49 14.85 -1.90 0.57
C VAL A 49 13.66 -2.81 0.87
N ARG A 50 12.70 -2.91 -0.06
CA ARG A 50 11.52 -3.77 0.11
C ARG A 50 11.92 -5.25 0.15
N ALA A 51 12.83 -5.69 -0.71
CA ALA A 51 13.35 -7.06 -0.72
C ALA A 51 14.11 -7.37 0.57
N THR A 52 14.90 -6.44 1.09
CA THR A 52 15.63 -6.60 2.36
C THR A 52 14.66 -6.76 3.54
N ARG A 53 13.64 -5.89 3.64
CA ARG A 53 12.60 -6.00 4.67
C ARG A 53 11.87 -7.34 4.58
N ARG A 54 11.46 -7.72 3.36
CA ARG A 54 10.73 -8.97 3.12
C ARG A 54 11.58 -10.21 3.40
N HIS A 55 12.85 -10.19 3.01
CA HIS A 55 13.80 -11.27 3.27
C HIS A 55 13.95 -11.49 4.78
N LYS A 56 14.13 -10.41 5.55
CA LYS A 56 14.19 -10.48 7.02
C LYS A 56 12.92 -11.09 7.64
N GLU A 57 11.74 -10.69 7.17
CA GLU A 57 10.46 -11.28 7.63
C GLU A 57 10.36 -12.78 7.32
N LEU A 58 10.84 -13.21 6.14
CA LEU A 58 10.77 -14.61 5.72
C LEU A 58 11.79 -15.48 6.46
N GLN A 59 12.96 -14.94 6.80
CA GLN A 59 14.00 -15.65 7.56
C GLN A 59 13.51 -16.11 8.95
N GLU A 60 12.53 -15.45 9.54
CA GLU A 60 11.91 -15.89 10.80
C GLU A 60 11.19 -17.24 10.67
N LYS A 61 10.76 -17.61 9.45
CA LYS A 61 10.03 -18.85 9.17
C LYS A 61 10.88 -19.87 8.42
N ASP A 62 11.75 -19.39 7.53
CA ASP A 62 12.65 -20.19 6.70
C ASP A 62 14.03 -19.52 6.66
N PRO A 63 14.98 -19.97 7.52
CA PRO A 63 16.32 -19.39 7.60
C PRO A 63 17.12 -19.46 6.29
N ASP A 64 16.80 -20.40 5.40
CA ASP A 64 17.53 -20.65 4.15
C ASP A 64 16.99 -19.85 2.96
N VAL A 65 16.00 -18.97 3.18
CA VAL A 65 15.43 -18.13 2.13
C VAL A 65 16.50 -17.24 1.48
N ILE A 66 16.56 -17.26 0.15
CA ILE A 66 17.60 -16.57 -0.63
C ILE A 66 17.13 -15.16 -1.00
N TYR A 67 17.86 -14.14 -0.56
CA TYR A 67 17.57 -12.72 -0.88
C TYR A 67 17.36 -12.47 -2.38
N ALA A 68 18.22 -13.02 -3.23
CA ALA A 68 18.14 -12.84 -4.69
C ALA A 68 16.79 -13.31 -5.27
N ARG A 69 16.22 -14.39 -4.72
CA ARG A 69 14.90 -14.88 -5.13
C ARG A 69 13.78 -13.95 -4.67
N VAL A 70 13.86 -13.46 -3.43
CA VAL A 70 12.89 -12.50 -2.90
C VAL A 70 12.86 -11.22 -3.73
N LEU A 71 14.03 -10.70 -4.13
CA LEU A 71 14.14 -9.51 -4.98
C LEU A 71 13.55 -9.75 -6.38
N GLU A 72 13.86 -10.89 -7.00
CA GLU A 72 13.35 -11.27 -8.31
C GLU A 72 11.81 -11.38 -8.30
N GLU A 73 11.26 -12.15 -7.36
CA GLU A 73 9.81 -12.32 -7.20
C GLU A 73 9.08 -10.99 -6.95
N MET A 74 9.70 -10.10 -6.17
CA MET A 74 9.16 -8.77 -5.90
C MET A 74 9.08 -7.94 -7.19
N ARG A 75 10.17 -7.87 -7.96
CA ARG A 75 10.22 -7.13 -9.23
C ARG A 75 9.22 -7.68 -10.24
N GLU A 76 9.13 -9.01 -10.37
CA GLU A 76 8.16 -9.65 -11.24
C GLU A 76 6.71 -9.35 -10.83
N ARG A 77 6.43 -9.35 -9.52
CA ARG A 77 5.11 -8.98 -9.01
C ARG A 77 4.79 -7.52 -9.33
N ASP A 78 5.72 -6.60 -9.11
CA ASP A 78 5.47 -5.18 -9.34
C ASP A 78 5.31 -4.87 -10.83
N ALA A 79 6.12 -5.50 -11.69
CA ALA A 79 5.98 -5.39 -13.14
C ALA A 79 4.59 -5.87 -13.58
N ARG A 80 4.15 -7.03 -13.08
CA ARG A 80 2.80 -7.54 -13.35
C ARG A 80 1.71 -6.62 -12.81
N ASP A 81 1.84 -6.09 -11.60
CA ASP A 81 0.85 -5.20 -10.97
C ASP A 81 0.71 -3.88 -11.74
N LYS A 82 1.82 -3.32 -12.24
CA LYS A 82 1.84 -2.11 -13.09
C LYS A 82 1.28 -2.36 -14.49
N SER A 83 1.49 -3.54 -15.07
CA SER A 83 1.06 -3.86 -16.43
C SER A 83 -0.38 -4.39 -16.53
N ARG A 84 -1.16 -4.39 -15.44
CA ARG A 84 -2.55 -4.89 -15.47
C ARG A 84 -3.42 -3.98 -16.33
N ALA A 85 -4.20 -4.58 -17.22
CA ALA A 85 -5.18 -3.85 -18.05
C ALA A 85 -6.35 -3.28 -17.24
N VAL A 86 -6.64 -3.84 -16.06
CA VAL A 86 -7.71 -3.40 -15.17
C VAL A 86 -7.10 -3.06 -13.83
N ALA A 87 -7.29 -1.81 -13.39
CA ALA A 87 -6.81 -1.29 -12.11
C ALA A 87 -5.29 -1.50 -11.92
N PRO A 88 -4.46 -0.91 -12.80
CA PRO A 88 -3.01 -0.96 -12.66
C PRO A 88 -2.56 -0.32 -11.35
N LEU A 89 -1.41 -0.75 -10.84
CA LEU A 89 -0.78 -0.08 -9.71
C LEU A 89 -0.22 1.28 -10.16
N GLU A 90 -1.00 2.33 -9.95
CA GLU A 90 -0.64 3.71 -10.24
C GLU A 90 -1.11 4.64 -9.10
N PRO A 91 -0.38 5.72 -8.81
CA PRO A 91 -0.87 6.74 -7.88
C PRO A 91 -2.10 7.43 -8.46
N ALA A 92 -3.09 7.72 -7.61
CA ALA A 92 -4.15 8.65 -7.98
C ALA A 92 -3.56 10.06 -8.22
N GLU A 93 -4.19 10.87 -9.06
CA GLU A 93 -3.68 12.22 -9.41
C GLU A 93 -3.47 13.12 -8.19
N ASP A 94 -4.29 12.96 -7.16
CA ASP A 94 -4.26 13.68 -5.89
C ASP A 94 -3.60 12.87 -4.75
N ALA A 95 -2.94 11.75 -5.05
CA ALA A 95 -2.24 10.96 -4.06
C ALA A 95 -0.92 11.61 -3.63
N ILE A 96 -0.66 11.57 -2.32
CA ILE A 96 0.58 12.06 -1.73
C ILE A 96 1.59 10.92 -1.73
N LEU A 97 2.70 11.10 -2.44
CA LEU A 97 3.79 10.13 -2.51
C LEU A 97 4.58 10.15 -1.20
N ILE A 98 4.75 8.98 -0.58
CA ILE A 98 5.63 8.80 0.58
C ILE A 98 6.67 7.74 0.20
N ASP A 99 7.92 8.15 0.01
CA ASP A 99 9.05 7.24 -0.18
C ASP A 99 9.65 6.83 1.17
N THR A 100 9.47 5.55 1.50
CA THR A 100 9.90 4.97 2.77
C THR A 100 11.29 4.33 2.69
N SER A 101 12.03 4.50 1.59
CA SER A 101 13.33 3.84 1.38
C SER A 101 14.32 4.12 2.50
N GLY A 102 14.32 5.33 3.05
CA GLY A 102 15.19 5.76 4.15
C GLY A 102 14.50 5.86 5.50
N MET A 103 13.26 5.38 5.63
CA MET A 103 12.42 5.61 6.82
C MET A 103 12.12 4.30 7.55
N ASN A 104 12.03 4.38 8.88
CA ASN A 104 11.45 3.33 9.71
C ASN A 104 9.93 3.52 9.86
N ALA A 105 9.25 2.54 10.48
CA ALA A 105 7.79 2.55 10.60
C ALA A 105 7.24 3.76 11.38
N ASP A 106 7.93 4.18 12.45
CA ASP A 106 7.50 5.30 13.28
C ASP A 106 7.66 6.63 12.55
N GLU A 107 8.72 6.79 11.75
CA GLU A 107 8.93 7.98 10.91
C GLU A 107 7.85 8.08 9.82
N VAL A 108 7.51 6.97 9.17
CA VAL A 108 6.42 6.94 8.16
C VAL A 108 5.08 7.26 8.80
N PHE A 109 4.81 6.71 9.98
CA PHE A 109 3.59 6.97 10.73
C PHE A 109 3.48 8.45 11.14
N ALA A 110 4.55 9.03 11.69
CA ALA A 110 4.59 10.44 12.07
C ALA A 110 4.36 11.36 10.86
N GLN A 111 5.01 11.06 9.73
CA GLN A 111 4.82 11.83 8.50
C GLN A 111 3.37 11.73 7.98
N ALA A 112 2.78 10.54 7.97
CA ALA A 112 1.40 10.36 7.55
C ALA A 112 0.41 11.12 8.45
N LEU A 113 0.63 11.10 9.78
CA LEU A 113 -0.18 11.85 10.73
C LEU A 113 -0.07 13.36 10.54
N ASP A 114 1.13 13.88 10.32
CA ASP A 114 1.34 15.31 10.08
C ASP A 114 0.59 15.77 8.82
N ILE A 115 0.67 14.98 7.74
CA ILE A 115 -0.06 15.27 6.50
C ILE A 115 -1.59 15.27 6.71
N ILE A 116 -2.11 14.31 7.48
CA ILE A 116 -3.56 14.26 7.80
C ILE A 116 -3.98 15.46 8.64
N SER A 117 -3.14 15.89 9.60
CA SER A 117 -3.47 16.95 10.55
C SER A 117 -3.42 18.35 9.94
N ASN A 118 -2.63 18.54 8.89
CA ASN A 118 -2.45 19.82 8.20
C ASN A 118 -3.36 19.99 6.96
N LYS A 119 -4.36 19.12 6.80
CA LYS A 119 -5.35 19.16 5.73
C LYS A 119 -6.69 19.68 6.23
#